data_AF-A0A8X6J2D6-F1
#
_entry.id   AF-A0A8X6J2D6-F1
#
_cell.length_a   1.000
_cell.length_b   1.000
_cell.length_c   1.000
_cell.angle_alpha   90.00
_cell.angle_beta   90.00
_cell.angle_gamma   90.00
#
_symmetry.space_group_name_H-M   'P 1'
#
loop_
_entity.id
_entity.type
_entity.pdbx_description
1 polymer ?
#
loop_
_entity_poly.entity_id
_entity_poly.type
_entity_poly.pdbx_seq_one_letter_code
_entity_poly.pdbx_strand_id
1 'polypeptide(L)'
;MNKGKLTSKLKDLRQRHKTSLSLSTATIIENESGYIVPSSSTHETYLIQENNTNCSCKLICTDCSNICIHNYSCTCLDASVKRNMCKHIHLVCRHKFEVAQAESLNTNNSSSLQSDLLIDEDETRTIEADIITELCKKKLKSL
;
A
#
# COMPACT_ATOMS: atom_id res chain seq x y z
N MET A 1 32.69 -0.74 -19.45
CA MET A 1 31.43 -1.28 -18.84
C MET A 1 31.04 -2.55 -19.58
N ASN A 2 31.04 -3.70 -18.90
CA ASN A 2 30.75 -4.99 -19.54
C ASN A 2 29.24 -5.21 -19.61
N LYS A 3 28.69 -5.46 -20.80
CA LYS A 3 27.24 -5.62 -21.05
C LYS A 3 26.57 -6.62 -20.08
N GLY A 4 27.25 -7.69 -19.67
CA GLY A 4 26.74 -8.69 -18.73
C GLY A 4 26.53 -8.22 -17.28
N LYS A 5 27.28 -7.21 -16.79
CA LYS A 5 27.10 -6.69 -15.42
C LYS A 5 25.81 -5.86 -15.31
N LEU A 6 25.46 -5.15 -16.37
CA LEU A 6 24.25 -4.32 -16.41
C LEU A 6 22.99 -5.18 -16.48
N THR A 7 23.00 -6.25 -17.28
CA THR A 7 21.86 -7.18 -17.38
C THR A 7 21.56 -7.87 -16.05
N SER A 8 22.60 -8.27 -15.30
CA SER A 8 22.43 -8.84 -13.95
C SER A 8 21.78 -7.84 -13.00
N LYS A 9 22.27 -6.60 -12.94
CA LYS A 9 21.69 -5.58 -12.05
C LYS A 9 20.22 -5.26 -12.38
N LEU A 10 19.87 -5.24 -13.67
CA LEU A 10 18.48 -5.06 -14.10
C LEU A 10 17.60 -6.25 -13.69
N LYS A 11 18.13 -7.48 -13.74
CA LYS A 11 17.44 -8.67 -13.23
C LYS A 11 17.18 -8.56 -11.72
N ASP A 12 18.19 -8.18 -10.95
CA ASP A 12 18.08 -8.03 -9.49
C ASP A 12 17.13 -6.89 -9.08
N LEU A 13 17.11 -5.82 -9.88
CA LEU A 13 16.17 -4.71 -9.73
C LEU A 13 14.73 -5.20 -9.90
N ARG A 14 14.44 -5.89 -11.01
CA ARG A 14 13.11 -6.46 -11.29
C ARG A 14 12.70 -7.48 -10.23
N GLN A 15 13.63 -8.31 -9.77
CA GLN A 15 13.33 -9.30 -8.75
C GLN A 15 12.90 -8.64 -7.43
N ARG A 16 13.59 -7.57 -7.00
CA ARG A 16 13.25 -6.87 -5.76
C ARG A 16 11.97 -6.05 -5.89
N HIS A 17 11.66 -5.53 -7.07
CA HIS A 17 10.33 -4.99 -7.36
C HIS A 17 9.25 -6.07 -7.14
N LYS A 18 9.42 -7.26 -7.72
CA LYS A 18 8.48 -8.38 -7.51
C LYS A 18 8.33 -8.75 -6.04
N THR A 19 9.43 -8.79 -5.27
CA THR A 19 9.36 -9.01 -3.83
C THR A 19 8.58 -7.92 -3.09
N SER A 20 8.60 -6.68 -3.55
CA SER A 20 7.81 -5.62 -2.94
C SER A 20 6.30 -5.81 -3.15
N LEU A 21 5.87 -6.57 -4.16
CA LEU A 21 4.45 -6.85 -4.42
C LEU A 21 3.84 -7.77 -3.35
N SER A 22 4.64 -8.59 -2.69
CA SER A 22 4.16 -9.42 -1.56
C SER A 22 4.12 -8.66 -0.23
N LEU A 23 4.52 -7.37 -0.22
CA LEU A 23 4.46 -6.52 0.95
C LEU A 23 3.25 -5.58 0.84
N SER A 24 2.57 -5.37 1.97
CA SER A 24 1.40 -4.49 2.05
C SER A 24 1.82 -3.03 2.21
N THR A 25 1.28 -2.16 1.35
CA THR A 25 1.47 -0.70 1.43
C THR A 25 0.79 -0.08 2.65
N ALA A 26 -0.21 -0.75 3.22
CA ALA A 26 -0.88 -0.32 4.45
C ALA A 26 0.01 -0.39 5.70
N THR A 27 1.17 -1.05 5.62
CA THR A 27 2.14 -1.13 6.73
C THR A 27 3.13 0.04 6.76
N ILE A 28 3.09 0.91 5.76
CA ILE A 28 3.96 2.09 5.69
C ILE A 28 3.42 3.15 6.66
N ILE A 29 4.33 3.73 7.43
CA ILE A 29 4.05 4.90 8.27
C ILE A 29 4.81 6.08 7.69
N GLU A 30 4.08 7.12 7.29
CA GLU A 30 4.65 8.38 6.81
C GLU A 30 4.87 9.35 7.98
N ASN A 31 5.99 10.06 7.96
CA ASN A 31 6.30 11.12 8.91
C ASN A 31 7.15 12.21 8.25
N GLU A 32 7.48 13.26 9.00
CA GLU A 32 8.28 14.40 8.51
C GLU A 32 9.67 13.99 7.96
N SER A 33 10.23 12.88 8.44
CA SER A 33 11.55 12.39 8.02
C SER A 33 11.50 11.49 6.79
N GLY A 34 10.32 11.04 6.36
CA GLY A 34 10.10 10.14 5.23
C GLY A 34 9.16 8.98 5.56
N TYR A 35 9.50 7.79 5.05
CA TYR A 35 8.68 6.58 5.16
C TYR A 35 9.34 5.54 6.05
N ILE A 36 8.63 5.06 7.07
CA ILE A 36 9.05 3.93 7.91
C ILE A 36 8.37 2.67 7.38
N VAL A 37 9.19 1.65 7.09
CA VAL A 37 8.73 0.34 6.62
C VAL A 37 9.19 -0.74 7.60
N PRO A 38 8.28 -1.54 8.17
CA PRO A 38 8.66 -2.66 9.02
C PRO A 38 9.33 -3.78 8.22
N SER A 39 10.26 -4.47 8.86
CA SER A 39 10.88 -5.67 8.30
C SER A 39 9.84 -6.78 8.12
N SER A 40 9.97 -7.54 7.04
CA SER A 40 9.11 -8.70 6.77
C SER A 40 9.55 -9.97 7.52
N SER A 41 10.68 -9.93 8.23
CA SER A 41 11.31 -11.11 8.84
C SER A 41 11.90 -10.88 10.22
N THR A 42 12.03 -9.62 10.64
CA THR A 42 12.59 -9.23 11.94
C THR A 42 11.69 -8.18 12.59
N HIS A 43 11.96 -7.80 13.84
CA HIS A 43 11.26 -6.70 14.53
C HIS A 43 11.84 -5.31 14.20
N GLU A 44 12.73 -5.22 13.22
CA GLU A 44 13.38 -3.97 12.83
C GLU A 44 12.48 -3.14 11.90
N THR A 45 12.74 -1.84 11.83
CA THR A 45 12.14 -0.93 10.86
C THR A 45 13.22 -0.25 10.03
N TYR A 46 12.85 0.13 8.82
CA TYR A 46 13.74 0.81 7.88
C TYR A 46 13.16 2.15 7.51
N LEU A 47 13.96 3.20 7.68
CA LEU A 47 13.67 4.54 7.17
C LEU A 47 14.05 4.65 5.70
N ILE A 48 13.14 5.22 4.91
CA ILE A 48 13.31 5.59 3.51
C ILE A 48 13.08 7.08 3.36
N GLN A 49 14.03 7.78 2.72
CA GLN A 49 13.99 9.22 2.51
C GLN A 49 14.12 9.54 1.03
N GLU A 50 13.44 10.59 0.59
CA GLU A 50 13.58 11.10 -0.77
C GLU A 50 14.78 12.03 -0.87
N ASN A 51 15.59 11.83 -1.89
CA ASN A 51 16.78 12.64 -2.14
C ASN A 51 16.56 13.70 -3.22
N ASN A 52 15.38 13.72 -3.89
CA ASN A 52 15.03 14.66 -4.97
C ASN A 52 16.13 14.86 -6.04
N THR A 53 16.83 13.78 -6.39
CA THR A 53 17.93 13.85 -7.35
C THR A 53 17.44 13.74 -8.79
N ASN A 54 17.78 14.70 -9.64
CA ASN A 54 17.72 14.49 -11.09
C ASN A 54 18.93 13.63 -11.50
N CYS A 55 18.69 12.44 -12.06
CA CYS A 55 19.74 11.48 -12.38
C CYS A 55 19.53 10.87 -13.77
N SER A 56 20.60 10.76 -14.56
CA SER A 56 20.63 10.11 -15.88
C SER A 56 21.07 8.64 -15.84
N CYS A 57 20.90 8.00 -14.67
CA CYS A 57 21.16 6.58 -14.44
C CYS A 57 20.35 5.69 -15.41
N LYS A 58 20.98 4.65 -15.97
CA LYS A 58 20.29 3.65 -16.82
C LYS A 58 19.66 2.49 -16.03
N LEU A 59 19.98 2.38 -14.74
CA LEU A 59 19.47 1.33 -13.86
C LEU A 59 18.18 1.82 -13.18
N ILE A 60 17.12 1.91 -13.98
CA ILE A 60 15.80 2.43 -13.58
C ILE A 60 14.79 1.29 -13.48
N CYS A 61 13.83 1.42 -12.57
CA CYS A 61 12.68 0.54 -12.49
C CYS A 61 11.52 1.17 -13.25
N THR A 62 11.14 0.57 -14.37
CA THR A 62 10.03 1.05 -15.22
C THR A 62 8.68 0.98 -14.51
N ASP A 63 8.51 -0.02 -13.64
CA ASP A 63 7.27 -0.24 -12.90
C ASP A 63 7.08 0.76 -11.73
N CYS A 64 8.15 1.45 -11.32
CA CYS A 64 8.13 2.51 -10.31
C CYS A 64 8.29 3.89 -10.97
N SER A 65 7.64 4.12 -12.11
CA SER A 65 7.68 5.41 -12.83
C SER A 65 9.10 5.85 -13.24
N ASN A 66 9.92 4.89 -13.72
CA ASN A 66 11.29 5.13 -14.19
C ASN A 66 12.27 5.68 -13.13
N ILE A 67 12.00 5.41 -11.86
CA ILE A 67 12.86 5.82 -10.74
C ILE A 67 14.12 4.93 -10.65
N CYS A 68 15.26 5.53 -10.26
CA CYS A 68 16.44 4.76 -9.86
C CYS A 68 16.75 4.91 -8.37
N ILE A 69 17.74 4.17 -7.90
CA ILE A 69 18.10 4.18 -6.48
C ILE A 69 18.44 5.58 -5.97
N HIS A 70 19.05 6.45 -6.78
CA HIS A 70 19.54 7.75 -6.29
C HIS A 70 18.43 8.66 -5.78
N ASN A 71 17.20 8.49 -6.28
CA ASN A 71 16.04 9.24 -5.83
C ASN A 71 15.68 8.97 -4.36
N TYR A 72 16.20 7.89 -3.77
CA TYR A 72 15.87 7.49 -2.40
C TYR A 72 17.10 7.04 -1.60
N SER A 73 17.06 7.26 -0.30
CA SER A 73 17.95 6.64 0.68
C SER A 73 17.15 5.63 1.47
N CYS A 74 17.73 4.46 1.77
CA CYS A 74 17.11 3.49 2.67
C CYS A 74 18.17 2.92 3.61
N THR A 75 17.80 2.76 4.87
CA THR A 75 18.66 2.27 5.96
C THR A 75 18.86 0.75 5.96
N CYS A 76 18.17 0.01 5.08
CA CYS A 76 18.38 -1.44 4.97
C CYS A 76 19.71 -1.79 4.29
N LEU A 77 20.27 -2.95 4.64
CA LEU A 77 21.56 -3.43 4.13
C LEU A 77 21.63 -3.48 2.59
N ASP A 78 20.53 -3.84 1.92
CA ASP A 78 20.46 -3.92 0.46
C ASP A 78 20.66 -2.56 -0.22
N ALA A 79 20.15 -1.48 0.39
CA ALA A 79 20.31 -0.14 -0.14
C ALA A 79 21.64 0.48 0.32
N SER A 80 21.93 0.42 1.62
CA SER A 80 23.09 1.11 2.22
C SER A 80 24.43 0.48 1.80
N VAL A 81 24.51 -0.84 1.66
CA VAL A 81 25.78 -1.54 1.36
C VAL A 81 25.87 -1.91 -0.12
N LYS A 82 24.82 -2.48 -0.71
CA LYS A 82 24.87 -2.98 -2.10
C LYS A 82 24.62 -1.88 -3.15
N ARG A 83 24.24 -0.67 -2.72
CA ARG A 83 23.84 0.46 -3.61
C ARG A 83 22.86 0.02 -4.70
N ASN A 84 21.86 -0.77 -4.32
CA ASN A 84 20.80 -1.22 -5.22
C ASN A 84 19.40 -0.86 -4.66
N MET A 85 18.45 -0.46 -5.52
CA MET A 85 17.09 -0.09 -5.10
C MET A 85 16.34 -1.27 -4.43
N CYS A 86 16.18 -1.23 -3.12
CA CYS A 86 15.67 -2.36 -2.34
C CYS A 86 14.16 -2.54 -2.44
N LYS A 87 13.65 -3.67 -1.91
CA LYS A 87 12.20 -3.95 -1.85
C LYS A 87 11.41 -2.87 -1.09
N HIS A 88 12.01 -2.23 -0.10
CA HIS A 88 11.34 -1.16 0.67
C HIS A 88 11.16 0.12 -0.16
N ILE A 89 12.16 0.51 -0.96
CA ILE A 89 12.02 1.66 -1.87
C ILE A 89 10.93 1.37 -2.90
N HIS A 90 10.89 0.16 -3.47
CA HIS A 90 9.81 -0.22 -4.38
C HIS A 90 8.43 -0.18 -3.73
N LEU A 91 8.32 -0.62 -2.47
CA LEU A 91 7.08 -0.55 -1.70
C LEU A 91 6.60 0.90 -1.49
N VAL A 92 7.52 1.81 -1.16
CA VAL A 92 7.23 3.25 -1.04
C VAL A 92 6.76 3.82 -2.37
N CYS A 93 7.41 3.50 -3.49
CA CYS A 93 6.95 3.97 -4.81
C CYS A 93 5.52 3.52 -5.12
N ARG A 94 5.15 2.27 -4.77
CA ARG A 94 3.78 1.77 -4.93
C ARG A 94 2.79 2.53 -4.05
N HIS A 95 3.12 2.73 -2.79
CA HIS A 95 2.27 3.46 -1.85
C HIS A 95 2.01 4.90 -2.34
N LYS A 96 3.03 5.60 -2.82
CA LYS A 96 2.85 6.95 -3.39
C LYS A 96 1.92 6.95 -4.60
N PHE A 97 2.01 5.94 -5.45
CA PHE A 97 1.11 5.79 -6.60
C PHE A 97 -0.33 5.51 -6.17
N GLU A 98 -0.54 4.68 -5.15
CA GLU A 98 -1.86 4.40 -4.57
C GLU A 98 -2.48 5.66 -3.94
N VAL A 99 -1.70 6.43 -3.17
CA VAL A 99 -2.13 7.70 -2.56
C VAL A 99 -2.51 8.73 -3.64
N ALA A 100 -1.66 8.93 -4.65
CA ALA A 100 -1.93 9.88 -5.73
C ALA A 100 -3.21 9.52 -6.52
N GLN A 101 -3.48 8.23 -6.73
CA GLN A 101 -4.74 7.79 -7.35
C GLN A 101 -5.95 8.08 -6.47
N ALA A 102 -5.87 7.82 -5.16
CA ALA A 102 -6.95 8.09 -4.23
C ALA A 102 -7.32 9.58 -4.19
N GLU A 103 -6.32 10.48 -4.20
CA GLU A 103 -6.53 11.93 -4.25
C GLU A 103 -7.20 12.39 -5.56
N SER A 104 -6.82 11.77 -6.69
CA SER A 104 -7.40 12.10 -8.00
C SER A 104 -8.88 11.72 -8.12
N LEU A 105 -9.33 10.67 -7.43
CA LEU A 105 -10.73 10.23 -7.42
C LEU A 105 -11.61 11.12 -6.53
N ASN A 106 -11.05 11.66 -5.45
CA ASN A 106 -11.78 12.48 -4.49
C ASN A 106 -12.10 13.89 -5.02
N THR A 107 -11.35 14.38 -6.02
CA THR A 107 -11.55 15.70 -6.63
C THR A 107 -12.70 15.71 -7.67
N ASN A 108 -13.14 14.55 -8.15
CA ASN A 108 -14.13 14.44 -9.22
C ASN A 108 -15.57 14.18 -8.73
N ASN A 109 -15.82 14.12 -7.42
CA ASN A 109 -17.16 13.86 -6.89
C ASN A 109 -17.99 15.14 -6.68
N SER A 110 -18.09 15.92 -7.76
CA SER A 110 -19.18 16.87 -8.01
C SER A 110 -19.58 16.78 -9.49
N SER A 111 -19.80 15.57 -10.01
CA SER A 111 -20.76 15.29 -11.10
C SER A 111 -20.79 13.80 -11.42
N SER A 112 -21.94 13.19 -11.10
CA SER A 112 -22.59 12.07 -11.78
C SER A 112 -21.73 10.90 -12.28
N LEU A 113 -21.85 9.74 -11.64
CA LEU A 113 -22.37 8.52 -12.27
C LEU A 113 -22.70 7.51 -11.16
N GLN A 114 -23.98 7.51 -10.78
CA GLN A 114 -24.63 6.47 -10.01
C GLN A 114 -24.69 5.21 -10.89
N SER A 115 -23.97 4.16 -10.51
CA SER A 115 -24.19 2.82 -11.07
C SER A 115 -25.09 2.06 -10.12
N ASP A 116 -26.25 1.69 -10.62
CA ASP A 116 -27.32 0.97 -9.94
C ASP A 116 -26.83 -0.38 -9.40
N LEU A 117 -26.91 -0.55 -8.08
CA LEU A 117 -26.98 -1.86 -7.44
C LEU A 117 -28.46 -2.14 -7.16
N LEU A 118 -29.08 -2.95 -8.02
CA LEU A 118 -30.38 -3.55 -7.72
C LEU A 118 -30.16 -4.60 -6.63
N ILE A 119 -30.68 -4.33 -5.43
CA ILE A 119 -30.86 -5.33 -4.38
C ILE A 119 -32.25 -5.90 -4.64
N ASP A 120 -32.33 -7.18 -5.00
CA ASP A 120 -33.61 -7.89 -5.06
C ASP A 120 -34.25 -7.83 -3.65
N GLU A 121 -35.38 -7.12 -3.54
CA GLU A 121 -36.24 -7.13 -2.35
C GLU A 121 -36.88 -8.51 -2.22
N ASP A 122 -36.27 -9.41 -1.44
CA ASP A 122 -36.98 -10.58 -0.92
C ASP A 122 -37.68 -10.19 0.39
N GLU A 123 -39.00 -10.28 0.34
CA GLU A 123 -39.96 -9.84 1.34
C GLU A 123 -39.91 -10.77 2.57
N THR A 124 -39.18 -10.39 3.63
CA THR A 124 -39.40 -10.98 4.96
C THR A 124 -39.74 -9.93 6.00
N ARG A 125 -41.06 -9.79 6.18
CA ARG A 125 -41.72 -9.00 7.21
C ARG A 125 -41.34 -9.48 8.62
N THR A 126 -40.78 -8.57 9.41
CA THR A 126 -41.03 -8.33 10.85
C THR A 126 -41.17 -9.54 11.80
N ILE A 127 -40.12 -9.92 12.54
CA ILE A 127 -40.24 -10.66 13.82
C ILE A 127 -39.19 -10.21 14.88
N GLU A 128 -38.90 -8.90 14.99
CA GLU A 128 -38.04 -8.41 16.09
C GLU A 128 -38.80 -7.64 17.18
N ALA A 129 -40.03 -7.18 16.91
CA ALA A 129 -40.84 -6.46 17.90
C ALA A 129 -41.64 -7.37 18.87
N ASP A 130 -41.84 -8.65 18.54
CA ASP A 130 -42.65 -9.56 19.36
C ASP A 130 -41.84 -10.29 20.46
N ILE A 131 -40.53 -10.46 20.30
CA ILE A 131 -39.70 -11.15 21.32
C ILE A 131 -39.59 -10.30 22.59
N ILE A 132 -39.43 -8.98 22.45
CA ILE A 132 -39.26 -8.06 23.59
C ILE A 132 -40.56 -7.96 24.40
N THR A 133 -41.72 -8.03 23.73
CA THR A 133 -43.03 -7.93 24.40
C THR A 133 -43.37 -9.19 25.21
N GLU A 134 -43.00 -10.38 24.74
CA GLU A 134 -43.20 -11.64 25.49
C GLU A 134 -42.25 -11.80 26.68
N LEU A 135 -41.00 -11.30 26.60
CA LEU A 135 -40.06 -11.35 27.73
C LEU A 135 -40.46 -10.39 28.87
N CYS A 136 -41.08 -9.25 28.56
CA CYS A 136 -41.58 -8.32 29.58
C CYS A 136 -42.83 -8.84 30.32
N LYS A 137 -43.70 -9.63 29.67
CA LYS A 137 -44.91 -10.21 30.32
C LYS A 137 -44.58 -11.35 31.29
N LYS A 138 -43.50 -12.09 31.09
CA LYS A 138 -43.09 -13.20 31.99
C LYS A 138 -42.47 -12.72 33.30
N LYS A 139 -41.96 -11.49 33.39
CA LYS A 139 -41.30 -10.96 34.60
C LYS A 139 -42.26 -10.33 35.63
N LEU A 140 -43.55 -10.17 35.30
CA LEU A 140 -44.58 -9.57 36.16
C LEU A 140 -45.56 -10.60 36.77
N LYS A 141 -45.39 -11.90 36.54
CA LYS A 141 -46.24 -12.98 37.10
C LYS A 141 -45.54 -13.86 38.16
N SER A 142 -44.43 -13.42 38.75
CA SER A 142 -43.74 -14.18 39.82
C SER A 142 -43.53 -13.39 41.13
N LEU A 143 -44.45 -12.50 41.48
CA LEU A 143 -44.61 -11.98 42.85
C LEU A 143 -46.02 -12.26 43.32
#